data_AF-A0A7V3F9T2-F1
#
_entry.id   AF-A0A7V3F9T2-F1
#
_cell.length_a   1.000
_cell.length_b   1.000
_cell.length_c   1.000
_cell.angle_alpha   90.00
_cell.angle_beta   90.00
_cell.angle_gamma   90.00
#
_symmetry.space_group_name_H-M   'P 1'
#
loop_
_entity.id
_entity.type
_entity.pdbx_description
1 polymer ?
#
loop_
_entity_poly.entity_id
_entity_poly.type
_entity_poly.pdbx_seq_one_letter_code
_entity_poly.pdbx_strand_id
1 'polypeptide(L)' 'MPGYTIGEPGARGRILGRALATSEPVVVRAVVGPVVPPLPAKGTFEQAKQLAEALTPGEPSRGKIARTVFAEKVRGMSE' A
#
# COMPACT_ATOMS: atom_id res chain seq x y z
N MET A 1 -5.60 -11.06 -25.17
CA MET A 1 -6.08 -10.40 -23.94
C MET A 1 -5.37 -9.05 -23.79
N PRO A 2 -6.07 -7.91 -23.94
CA PRO A 2 -5.48 -6.58 -23.78
C PRO A 2 -4.99 -6.34 -22.33
N GLY A 3 -3.95 -5.53 -22.19
CA GLY A 3 -3.36 -5.18 -20.90
C GLY A 3 -3.15 -3.67 -20.74
N TYR A 4 -3.54 -3.14 -19.58
CA TYR A 4 -3.33 -1.73 -19.23
C TYR A 4 -2.49 -1.59 -17.96
N THR A 5 -1.65 -0.56 -17.89
CA THR A 5 -0.89 -0.22 -16.67
C THR A 5 -1.26 1.18 -16.19
N ILE A 6 -1.57 1.29 -14.90
CA ILE A 6 -1.79 2.57 -14.21
C ILE A 6 -0.58 2.78 -13.30
N GLY A 7 0.33 3.68 -13.70
CA GLY A 7 1.47 4.11 -12.88
C GLY A 7 1.24 5.46 -12.19
N GLU A 8 0.38 6.30 -12.75
CA GLU A 8 0.10 7.65 -12.28
C GLU A 8 -1.36 7.76 -11.81
N PRO A 9 -1.63 8.18 -10.57
CA PRO A 9 -2.99 8.34 -10.05
C PRO A 9 -3.90 9.20 -10.94
N GLY A 10 -3.38 10.24 -11.59
CA GLY A 10 -4.16 11.10 -12.49
C GLY A 10 -4.68 10.40 -13.75
N ALA A 11 -4.02 9.32 -14.21
CA ALA A 11 -4.41 8.61 -15.43
C ALA A 11 -5.49 7.54 -15.21
N ARG A 12 -5.84 7.24 -13.94
CA ARG A 12 -6.74 6.15 -13.53
C ARG A 12 -8.08 6.15 -14.26
N GLY A 13 -8.80 7.26 -14.23
CA GLY A 13 -10.16 7.33 -14.79
C GLY A 13 -10.19 7.04 -16.29
N ARG A 14 -9.25 7.62 -17.05
CA ARG A 14 -9.13 7.42 -18.49
C ARG A 14 -8.78 5.97 -18.85
N ILE A 15 -7.82 5.38 -18.13
CA ILE A 15 -7.36 4.02 -18.40
C ILE A 15 -8.45 3.00 -18.03
N LEU A 16 -9.11 3.19 -16.89
CA LEU A 16 -10.20 2.34 -16.46
C LEU A 16 -11.39 2.43 -17.42
N GLY A 17 -11.73 3.63 -17.91
CA GLY A 17 -12.77 3.80 -18.92
C GLY A 17 -12.50 3.02 -20.21
N ARG A 18 -11.24 2.98 -20.67
CA ARG A 18 -10.87 2.16 -21.85
C ARG A 18 -10.97 0.66 -21.56
N ALA A 19 -10.49 0.23 -20.39
CA ALA A 19 -10.51 -1.18 -19.99
C ALA A 19 -11.94 -1.72 -19.81
N LEU A 20 -12.87 -0.88 -19.34
CA LEU A 20 -14.29 -1.24 -19.19
C LEU A 20 -15.07 -1.21 -20.51
N ALA A 21 -14.60 -0.44 -21.50
CA ALA A 21 -15.23 -0.36 -22.82
C ALA A 21 -14.85 -1.53 -23.75
N THR A 22 -13.83 -2.31 -23.40
CA THR A 22 -13.43 -3.51 -24.14
C THR A 22 -14.41 -4.66 -23.91
N SER A 23 -14.83 -5.32 -25.00
CA SER A 23 -15.77 -6.46 -24.97
C SER A 23 -15.14 -7.79 -24.57
N GLU A 24 -13.81 -7.84 -24.52
CA GLU A 24 -13.01 -9.02 -24.18
C GLU A 24 -12.45 -8.89 -22.76
N PRO A 25 -12.09 -10.01 -22.08
CA PRO A 25 -11.39 -9.95 -20.80
C PRO A 25 -10.10 -9.12 -20.89
N VAL A 26 -9.85 -8.30 -19.87
CA VAL A 26 -8.71 -7.36 -19.81
C VAL A 26 -8.03 -7.43 -18.45
N VAL A 27 -6.69 -7.32 -18.45
CA VAL A 27 -5.91 -7.17 -17.22
C VAL A 27 -5.48 -5.71 -17.04
N VAL A 28 -5.71 -5.17 -15.84
CA VAL A 28 -5.25 -3.84 -15.43
C VAL A 28 -4.25 -3.98 -14.28
N ARG A 29 -3.01 -3.57 -14.51
CA ARG A 29 -1.97 -3.51 -13.48
C ARG A 29 -1.92 -2.12 -12.87
N ALA A 30 -2.36 -1.98 -11.62
CA ALA A 30 -2.24 -0.73 -10.88
C ALA A 30 -1.01 -0.77 -9.96
N VAL A 31 -0.08 0.17 -10.16
CA VAL A 31 1.02 0.39 -9.21
C VAL A 31 0.46 1.21 -8.05
N VAL A 32 0.41 0.62 -6.87
CA VAL A 32 -0.06 1.28 -5.64
C VAL A 32 1.11 1.57 -4.72
N GLY A 33 0.99 2.64 -3.95
CA GLY A 33 1.95 2.99 -2.92
C GLY A 33 2.02 1.93 -1.80
N PRO A 34 3.08 1.98 -0.96
CA PRO A 34 3.27 1.01 0.12
C PRO A 34 2.11 1.01 1.11
N VAL A 35 1.71 -0.18 1.57
CA VAL A 35 0.78 -0.33 2.69
C VAL A 35 1.51 0.08 3.98
N VAL A 36 1.03 1.14 4.63
CA VAL A 36 1.42 1.43 6.01
C VAL A 36 0.32 0.85 6.90
N PRO A 37 0.62 -0.15 7.75
CA PRO A 37 -0.38 -0.69 8.65
C PRO A 37 -0.81 0.40 9.65
N PRO A 38 -2.12 0.62 9.85
CA PRO A 38 -2.59 1.55 10.86
C PRO A 38 -2.13 1.04 12.23
N LEU A 39 -1.33 1.85 12.94
CA LEU A 39 -0.89 1.48 14.28
C LEU A 39 -2.11 1.51 15.22
N PRO A 40 -2.29 0.47 16.06
CA PRO A 40 -3.38 0.49 17.03
C PRO A 40 -3.13 1.60 18.04
N ALA A 41 -4.07 2.54 18.15
CA ALA A 41 -3.98 3.71 19.02
C ALA A 41 -3.84 3.38 20.52
N LYS A 42 -4.10 2.14 20.93
CA LYS A 42 -4.10 1.69 22.34
C LYS A 42 -3.40 0.34 22.59
N GLY A 43 -2.64 -0.18 21.62
CA GLY A 43 -1.95 -1.48 21.73
C GLY A 43 -0.51 -1.35 22.24
N THR A 44 0.00 -2.39 22.88
CA THR A 44 1.42 -2.48 23.29
C THR A 44 2.32 -2.57 22.05
N PHE A 45 3.55 -2.07 22.12
CA PHE A 45 4.52 -2.13 21.02
C PHE A 45 4.69 -3.55 20.44
N GLU A 46 4.72 -4.56 21.31
CA GLU A 46 4.79 -5.97 20.93
C GLU A 46 3.60 -6.43 20.09
N GLN A 47 2.39 -5.91 20.35
CA GLN A 47 1.20 -6.24 19.55
C GLN A 47 1.25 -5.61 18.16
N ALA A 48 1.74 -4.37 18.07
CA ALA A 48 1.95 -3.70 16.79
C ALA A 48 3.04 -4.39 15.96
N LYS A 49 4.10 -4.86 16.62
CA LYS A 49 5.19 -5.62 15.99
C LYS A 49 4.70 -6.97 15.46
N GLN A 50 3.97 -7.74 16.25
CA GLN A 50 3.39 -9.01 15.82
C GLN A 50 2.38 -8.85 14.68
N LEU A 51 1.55 -7.80 14.72
CA LEU A 51 0.61 -7.49 13.63
C LEU A 51 1.36 -7.10 12.35
N ALA A 52 2.41 -6.28 12.46
CA ALA A 52 3.26 -5.94 11.33
C ALA A 52 3.98 -7.17 10.77
N GLU A 53 4.55 -8.03 11.62
CA GLU A 53 5.20 -9.29 11.24
C GLU A 53 4.22 -10.29 10.60
N ALA A 54 2.97 -10.35 11.08
CA ALA A 54 1.92 -11.19 10.51
C ALA A 54 1.43 -10.69 9.13
N LEU A 55 1.47 -9.37 8.88
CA LEU A 55 1.15 -8.75 7.59
C LEU A 55 2.35 -8.70 6.63
N THR A 56 3.55 -9.04 7.10
CA THR A 56 4.81 -9.01 6.34
C THR A 56 5.00 -10.11 5.26
N PRO A 57 4.29 -11.25 5.24
CA PRO A 57 4.38 -12.21 4.13
C PRO A 57 3.82 -11.61 2.83
N GLY A 58 4.69 -11.32 1.85
CA GLY A 58 4.32 -10.82 0.53
C GLY A 58 4.76 -9.39 0.20
N GLU A 59 5.22 -8.60 1.18
CA GLU A 59 5.55 -7.19 0.98
C GLU A 59 7.04 -6.98 0.57
N PRO A 60 7.35 -6.55 -0.67
CA PRO A 60 8.74 -6.41 -1.15
C PRO A 60 9.53 -5.24 -0.51
N SER A 61 8.91 -4.42 0.34
CA SER A 61 9.51 -3.21 0.94
C SER A 61 9.64 -3.23 2.47
N ARG A 62 9.92 -4.41 3.06
CA ARG A 62 10.05 -4.63 4.53
C ARG A 62 10.87 -3.56 5.28
N GLY A 63 11.98 -3.10 4.68
CA GLY A 63 12.87 -2.12 5.32
C GLY A 63 12.38 -0.67 5.35
N LYS A 64 11.46 -0.26 4.47
CA LYS A 64 10.94 1.12 4.41
C LYS A 64 9.76 1.35 5.34
N ILE A 65 8.94 0.31 5.55
CA ILE A 65 7.77 0.36 6.45
C ILE A 65 8.24 0.52 7.91
N ALA A 66 9.24 -0.27 8.33
CA ALA A 66 9.82 -0.17 9.67
C ALA A 66 10.36 1.25 9.99
N ARG A 67 11.04 1.90 9.03
CA ARG A 67 11.62 3.24 9.21
C ARG A 67 10.55 4.34 9.32
N THR A 68 9.47 4.23 8.57
CA THR A 68 8.41 5.26 8.57
C THR A 68 7.59 5.21 9.86
N VAL A 69 7.26 3.99 10.32
CA VAL A 69 6.60 3.75 11.61
C VAL A 69 7.45 4.26 12.78
N PHE A 70 8.77 4.08 12.73
CA PHE A 70 9.67 4.59 13.76
C PHE A 70 9.79 6.13 13.72
N ALA A 71 9.84 6.72 12.53
CA ALA A 71 9.96 8.17 12.36
C ALA A 71 8.72 8.95 12.83
N GLU A 72 7.50 8.43 12.59
CA GLU A 72 6.28 9.06 13.10
C GLU A 72 6.16 8.98 14.63
N LYS A 73 6.66 7.91 15.25
CA LYS A 73 6.65 7.73 16.71
C LYS A 73 7.59 8.71 17.42
N VAL A 74 8.76 8.99 16.86
CA VAL A 74 9.71 9.98 17.41
C VAL A 74 9.12 11.38 17.36
N ARG A 75 8.32 11.71 16.34
CA ARG A 75 7.65 13.01 16.25
C ARG A 75 6.55 13.20 17.29
N GLY A 76 5.74 12.16 17.56
CA GLY A 76 4.65 12.22 18.53
C GLY A 76 5.06 12.10 20.01
N MET A 77 6.34 11.84 20.30
CA MET A 77 6.89 11.84 21.67
C MET A 77 7.61 13.16 22.03
N SER A 78 7.69 14.10 21.09
CA SER A 78 8.33 15.41 21.27
C SER A 78 7.32 16.56 21.40
N GLU A 79 6.03 16.25 21.54
CA GLU A 79 4.96 17.14 21.99
C GLU A 79 4.49 16.74 23.39
#